data_AF-A0A1Q2HMB6-F1
#
_entry.id   AF-A0A1Q2HMB6-F1
#
_cell.length_a   1.000
_cell.length_b   1.000
_cell.length_c   1.000
_cell.angle_alpha   90.00
_cell.angle_beta   90.00
_cell.angle_gamma   90.00
#
_symmetry.space_group_name_H-M   'P 1'
#
loop_
_entity.id
_entity.type
_entity.pdbx_description
1 polymer ?
#
loop_
_entity_poly.entity_id
_entity_poly.type
_entity_poly.pdbx_seq_one_letter_code
_entity_poly.pdbx_strand_id
1 'polypeptide(L)'
;MSANNVDNKVDAIETVNILNGARNFFFVVAIVGLLCTLGIMVLSFMGRISGSAGDYTFNCSSSKTSCGGGNCALPEEKTPNQPQDDKNASEQTQETKPEKKAEKKQDIASEEENAQKEKADSKTSSDESEKQAQDLSDEIDKAAEEIDSQAAEAVEQLDKLETGQTTDSIEEKAVEKAAKTSEMELEANLPDELSSEEQMKGEEEAPQPAWQLSFEKAEVILNLSNGVVFFSLLFFAMTCMMSTCVSVSANLGGMSKITSAVLFAGAAVVFFFPWQIPFSELYIAGAMYLPKDIAVFEKIASLSWIDVIIGSLRYAGLWLLVFVLAVFAQINACTWKKQVSKRMGLISG
;
A
#
# COMPACT_ATOMS: atom_id res chain seq x y z
N MET A 1 -21.03 13.63 39.74
CA MET A 1 -20.50 13.41 38.37
C MET A 1 -20.71 14.71 37.61
N SER A 2 -19.63 15.35 37.20
CA SER A 2 -19.65 16.71 36.65
C SER A 2 -20.25 16.72 35.24
N ALA A 3 -21.12 17.68 34.94
CA ALA A 3 -21.76 17.85 33.62
C ALA A 3 -20.75 17.90 32.47
N ASN A 4 -19.56 18.45 32.73
CA ASN A 4 -18.44 18.53 31.78
C ASN A 4 -17.96 17.18 31.23
N ASN A 5 -18.36 16.05 31.82
CA ASN A 5 -17.95 14.71 31.38
C ASN A 5 -18.92 14.08 30.38
N VAL A 6 -20.12 14.65 30.21
CA VAL A 6 -21.12 14.16 29.25
C VAL A 6 -20.87 14.77 27.88
N ASP A 7 -20.62 16.09 27.81
CA ASP A 7 -20.37 16.80 26.55
C ASP A 7 -19.11 16.24 25.84
N ASN A 8 -18.03 16.00 26.58
CA ASN A 8 -16.80 15.41 26.04
C ASN A 8 -16.99 14.02 25.39
N LYS A 9 -18.01 13.25 25.79
CA LYS A 9 -18.27 11.92 25.21
C LYS A 9 -19.01 12.02 23.88
N VAL A 10 -19.95 12.96 23.77
CA VAL A 10 -20.69 13.21 22.52
C VAL A 10 -19.72 13.68 21.44
N ASP A 11 -18.86 14.65 21.77
CA ASP A 11 -17.83 15.15 20.85
C ASP A 11 -16.85 14.05 20.40
N ALA A 12 -16.47 13.16 21.33
CA ALA A 12 -15.62 12.01 21.02
C ALA A 12 -16.30 11.05 20.04
N ILE A 13 -17.61 10.79 20.18
CA ILE A 13 -18.37 9.91 19.27
C ILE A 13 -18.41 10.51 17.87
N GLU A 14 -18.73 11.79 17.77
CA GLU A 14 -18.78 12.50 16.49
C GLU A 14 -17.41 12.48 15.80
N THR A 15 -16.34 12.77 16.55
CA THR A 15 -14.96 12.72 16.06
C THR A 15 -14.61 11.31 15.56
N VAL A 16 -14.97 10.26 16.30
CA VAL A 16 -14.73 8.86 15.88
C VAL A 16 -15.46 8.53 14.59
N ASN A 17 -16.69 9.01 14.40
CA ASN A 17 -17.45 8.79 13.18
C ASN A 17 -16.82 9.50 11.98
N ILE A 18 -16.38 10.74 12.14
CA ILE A 18 -15.67 11.51 11.10
C ILE A 18 -14.36 10.81 10.72
N LEU A 19 -13.56 10.41 11.71
CA LEU A 19 -12.30 9.69 11.48
C LEU A 19 -12.53 8.35 10.78
N ASN A 20 -13.60 7.64 11.10
CA ASN A 20 -13.94 6.39 10.43
C ASN A 20 -14.32 6.61 8.96
N GLY A 21 -15.07 7.67 8.65
CA GLY A 21 -15.38 8.06 7.28
C GLY A 21 -14.12 8.39 6.47
N ALA A 22 -13.26 9.25 7.03
CA ALA A 22 -11.98 9.62 6.42
C ALA A 22 -11.07 8.40 6.20
N ARG A 23 -10.95 7.52 7.20
CA ARG A 23 -10.15 6.30 7.10
C ARG A 23 -10.62 5.40 5.97
N ASN A 24 -11.94 5.15 5.87
CA ASN A 24 -12.50 4.32 4.81
C ASN A 24 -12.25 4.93 3.44
N PHE A 25 -12.40 6.25 3.31
CA PHE A 25 -12.11 6.96 2.07
C PHE A 25 -10.66 6.77 1.63
N PHE A 26 -9.69 7.07 2.50
CA PHE A 26 -8.28 6.92 2.16
C PHE A 26 -7.87 5.46 1.90
N PHE A 27 -8.47 4.51 2.62
CA PHE A 27 -8.27 3.09 2.35
C PHE A 27 -8.73 2.71 0.94
N VAL A 28 -9.95 3.09 0.54
CA VAL A 28 -10.48 2.78 -0.81
C VAL A 28 -9.62 3.43 -1.89
N VAL A 29 -9.23 4.70 -1.71
CA VAL A 29 -8.35 5.40 -2.66
C VAL A 29 -7.00 4.68 -2.78
N ALA A 30 -6.41 4.24 -1.67
CA ALA A 30 -5.17 3.46 -1.68
C ALA A 30 -5.34 2.13 -2.44
N ILE A 31 -6.43 1.39 -2.23
CA ILE A 31 -6.71 0.13 -2.94
C ILE A 31 -6.88 0.37 -4.45
N VAL A 32 -7.65 1.39 -4.85
CA VAL A 32 -7.85 1.71 -6.26
C VAL A 32 -6.53 2.09 -6.94
N GLY A 33 -5.70 2.89 -6.26
CA GLY A 33 -4.36 3.24 -6.77
C GLY A 33 -3.45 2.01 -6.88
N LEU A 34 -3.45 1.12 -5.88
CA LEU A 34 -2.69 -0.13 -5.90
C LEU A 34 -3.13 -1.06 -7.06
N LEU A 35 -4.43 -1.16 -7.31
CA LEU A 35 -4.96 -1.92 -8.45
C LEU A 35 -4.60 -1.26 -9.78
N CYS A 36 -4.55 0.06 -9.84
CA CYS A 36 -4.11 0.79 -11.02
C CYS A 36 -2.63 0.53 -11.33
N THR A 37 -1.74 0.55 -10.34
CA THR A 37 -0.31 0.21 -10.54
C THR A 37 -0.14 -1.24 -10.97
N LEU A 38 -0.86 -2.17 -10.35
CA LEU A 38 -0.87 -3.58 -10.77
C LEU A 38 -1.37 -3.73 -12.22
N GLY A 39 -2.43 -3.01 -12.60
CA GLY A 39 -2.95 -3.02 -13.96
C GLY A 39 -1.93 -2.55 -15.00
N ILE A 40 -1.17 -1.49 -14.71
CA ILE A 40 -0.09 -1.01 -15.58
C ILE A 40 1.01 -2.07 -15.70
N MET A 41 1.38 -2.73 -14.59
CA MET A 41 2.37 -3.81 -14.62
C MET A 41 1.91 -4.96 -15.51
N VAL A 42 0.65 -5.40 -15.37
CA VAL A 42 0.08 -6.46 -16.22
C VAL A 42 0.07 -6.05 -17.69
N LEU A 43 -0.31 -4.79 -18.00
CA LEU A 43 -0.26 -4.28 -19.37
C LEU A 43 1.18 -4.24 -19.93
N SER A 44 2.16 -3.91 -19.11
CA SER A 44 3.58 -3.99 -19.46
C SER A 44 4.00 -5.42 -19.77
N PHE A 45 3.61 -6.38 -18.93
CA PHE A 45 3.94 -7.80 -19.12
C PHE A 45 3.31 -8.38 -20.40
N MET A 46 2.12 -7.91 -20.76
CA MET A 46 1.45 -8.29 -22.02
C MET A 46 2.07 -7.65 -23.28
N GLY A 47 3.12 -6.83 -23.17
CA GLY A 47 3.70 -6.11 -24.31
C GLY A 47 2.74 -5.09 -24.94
N ARG A 48 1.75 -4.60 -24.18
CA ARG A 48 0.76 -3.62 -24.67
C ARG A 48 1.20 -2.17 -24.53
N ILE A 49 2.36 -1.94 -23.91
CA ILE A 49 2.98 -0.62 -23.82
C ILE A 49 3.95 -0.49 -24.99
N SER A 50 3.69 0.46 -25.88
CA SER A 50 4.48 0.70 -27.08
C SER A 50 5.38 1.94 -26.89
N GLY A 51 6.62 1.82 -27.37
CA GLY A 51 7.68 2.81 -27.19
C GLY A 51 8.86 2.21 -26.45
N SER A 52 10.05 2.27 -27.06
CA SER A 52 11.27 1.82 -26.40
C SER A 52 11.68 2.82 -25.33
N ALA A 53 11.97 2.32 -24.13
CA ALA A 53 12.57 3.13 -23.07
C ALA A 53 13.94 3.71 -23.47
N GLY A 54 14.56 3.20 -24.55
CA GLY A 54 15.88 3.63 -25.04
C GLY A 54 15.94 5.09 -25.52
N ASP A 55 14.83 5.65 -26.01
CA ASP A 55 14.80 7.05 -26.45
C ASP A 55 14.71 8.05 -25.28
N TYR A 56 14.33 7.57 -24.10
CA TYR A 56 14.32 8.35 -22.85
C TYR A 56 15.62 8.17 -22.09
N THR A 57 16.76 8.32 -22.77
CA THR A 57 17.96 8.73 -22.05
C THR A 57 17.62 10.06 -21.42
N PHE A 58 17.52 10.08 -20.08
CA PHE A 58 17.36 11.30 -19.31
C PHE A 58 18.55 12.16 -19.70
N ASN A 59 18.32 13.07 -20.65
CA ASN A 59 19.32 13.93 -21.21
C ASN A 59 19.55 14.97 -20.10
N CYS A 60 20.26 14.54 -19.05
CA CYS A 60 21.04 15.38 -18.16
C CYS A 60 22.18 15.99 -18.97
N SER A 61 21.85 16.55 -20.13
CA SER A 61 22.54 17.65 -20.75
C SER A 61 22.26 18.90 -19.91
N SER A 62 22.69 18.84 -18.64
CA SER A 62 23.19 19.97 -17.88
C SER A 62 24.55 20.40 -18.50
N SER A 63 24.62 20.43 -19.82
CA SER A 63 25.79 20.87 -20.60
C SER A 63 25.70 22.37 -20.87
N LYS A 64 25.39 23.17 -19.85
CA LYS A 64 25.80 24.58 -19.78
C LYS A 64 26.24 25.01 -18.39
N THR A 65 26.96 24.13 -17.70
CA THR A 65 28.04 24.59 -16.82
C THR A 65 29.29 23.84 -17.25
N SER A 66 29.92 24.41 -18.28
CA SER A 66 31.31 24.12 -18.63
C SER A 66 32.18 24.43 -17.42
N CYS A 67 32.39 23.44 -16.55
CA CYS A 67 33.70 23.24 -15.94
C CYS A 67 34.58 22.71 -17.09
N GLY A 68 35.17 23.57 -17.92
CA GLY A 68 36.28 24.40 -17.49
C GLY A 68 37.35 23.48 -16.93
N GLY A 69 38.12 22.83 -17.82
CA GLY A 69 39.14 21.83 -17.50
C GLY A 69 40.27 22.38 -16.64
N GLY A 70 39.98 22.61 -15.36
CA GLY A 70 40.94 22.86 -14.30
C GLY A 70 40.91 21.66 -13.37
N ASN A 71 42.08 21.07 -13.17
CA ASN A 71 42.34 19.96 -12.25
C ASN A 71 41.61 20.14 -10.91
N CYS A 72 40.56 19.36 -10.67
CA CYS A 72 40.06 19.11 -9.32
C CYS A 72 41.03 18.14 -8.64
N ALA A 73 42.20 18.65 -8.27
CA ALA A 73 42.97 18.08 -7.19
C ALA A 73 42.09 18.14 -5.94
N LEU A 74 41.86 16.97 -5.33
CA LEU A 74 41.33 16.84 -3.99
C LEU A 74 42.08 17.82 -3.06
N PRO A 75 41.39 18.68 -2.29
CA PRO A 75 42.07 19.48 -1.30
C PRO A 75 42.67 18.53 -0.26
N GLU A 76 44.00 18.52 -0.18
CA GLU A 76 44.74 17.93 0.93
C GLU A 76 44.19 18.48 2.25
N GLU A 77 43.73 17.55 3.09
CA GLU A 77 43.32 17.77 4.46
C GLU A 77 44.53 18.26 5.26
N LYS A 78 44.69 19.59 5.39
CA LYS A 78 45.66 20.17 6.30
C LYS A 78 45.21 19.98 7.74
N THR A 79 45.98 19.19 8.46
CA THR A 79 45.98 19.04 9.91
C THR A 79 46.17 20.40 10.60
N PRO A 80 45.27 20.84 11.50
CA PRO A 80 45.51 22.03 12.31
C PRO A 80 46.36 21.66 13.53
N ASN A 81 47.61 22.11 13.53
CA ASN A 81 48.42 22.23 14.74
C ASN A 81 47.89 23.40 15.59
N GLN A 82 47.61 23.12 16.86
CA GLN A 82 47.71 24.04 18.01
C GLN A 82 49.15 24.62 18.12
N PRO A 83 49.47 25.55 19.04
CA PRO A 83 48.66 26.49 19.83
C PRO A 83 49.23 27.93 19.82
N GLN A 84 48.49 28.94 20.32
CA GLN A 84 49.01 29.86 21.35
C GLN A 84 47.96 30.83 21.88
N ASP A 85 48.08 31.05 23.19
CA ASP A 85 47.43 32.04 24.04
C ASP A 85 47.38 33.46 23.45
N ASP A 86 46.29 34.19 23.71
CA ASP A 86 46.44 35.46 24.42
C ASP A 86 45.13 36.00 25.02
N LYS A 87 45.35 36.73 26.10
CA LYS A 87 44.40 37.28 27.08
C LYS A 87 43.67 38.54 26.60
N ASN A 88 42.58 38.86 27.32
CA ASN A 88 41.86 40.14 27.50
C ASN A 88 40.44 40.12 26.91
N ALA A 89 39.38 40.07 27.71
CA ALA A 89 38.82 41.08 28.64
C ALA A 89 37.71 41.93 28.00
N SER A 90 36.67 42.18 28.81
CA SER A 90 35.48 43.03 28.60
C SER A 90 34.27 42.30 27.97
N GLU A 91 33.26 41.90 28.76
CA GLU A 91 32.11 42.71 29.19
C GLU A 91 31.31 43.32 28.02
N GLN A 92 30.18 42.70 27.66
CA GLN A 92 28.90 43.43 27.65
C GLN A 92 27.69 42.50 27.52
N THR A 93 26.89 42.56 28.58
CA THR A 93 25.48 42.22 28.71
C THR A 93 24.62 42.79 27.58
N GLN A 94 23.68 42.01 27.04
CA GLN A 94 22.37 42.54 26.67
C GLN A 94 21.26 41.49 26.81
N GLU A 95 20.40 41.76 27.79
CA GLU A 95 19.13 41.10 28.06
C GLU A 95 18.20 41.17 26.84
N THR A 96 17.64 40.03 26.44
CA THR A 96 16.52 40.00 25.49
C THR A 96 15.21 39.98 26.28
N LYS A 97 14.56 41.14 26.28
CA LYS A 97 13.23 41.44 26.81
C LYS A 97 12.13 40.63 26.10
N PRO A 98 11.11 40.10 26.80
CA PRO A 98 9.94 39.51 26.17
C PRO A 98 8.91 40.60 25.83
N GLU A 99 8.54 40.69 24.54
CA GLU A 99 7.51 41.59 24.06
C GLU A 99 6.13 40.92 24.14
N LYS A 100 5.33 41.42 25.09
CA LYS A 100 3.86 41.30 25.15
C LYS A 100 3.25 41.65 23.80
N LYS A 101 2.43 40.77 23.22
CA LYS A 101 1.47 41.15 22.18
C LYS A 101 0.05 40.90 22.64
N ALA A 102 -0.75 41.92 22.37
CA ALA A 102 -2.01 42.23 22.99
C ALA A 102 -3.17 41.35 22.51
N GLU A 103 -4.00 41.06 23.50
CA GLU A 103 -5.41 40.71 23.50
C GLU A 103 -6.21 41.58 22.52
N LYS A 104 -6.89 40.95 21.55
CA LYS A 104 -7.95 41.59 20.75
C LYS A 104 -9.24 40.81 20.98
N LYS A 105 -10.06 41.35 21.90
CA LYS A 105 -11.49 41.12 21.97
C LYS A 105 -12.12 41.53 20.63
N GLN A 106 -12.87 40.63 20.02
CA GLN A 106 -13.80 40.99 18.96
C GLN A 106 -15.14 40.34 19.28
N ASP A 107 -16.10 41.21 19.57
CA ASP A 107 -17.50 40.91 19.79
C ASP A 107 -18.09 40.27 18.52
N ILE A 108 -18.73 39.11 18.68
CA ILE A 108 -19.68 38.56 17.73
C ILE A 108 -20.99 38.39 18.49
N ALA A 109 -21.81 39.43 18.39
CA ALA A 109 -23.24 39.38 18.66
C ALA A 109 -23.96 39.29 17.31
N SER A 110 -25.16 38.69 17.36
CA SER A 110 -26.20 38.59 16.32
C SER A 110 -25.98 37.61 15.16
N GLU A 111 -26.39 36.35 15.38
CA GLU A 111 -27.10 35.57 14.36
C GLU A 111 -27.96 34.49 15.05
N GLU A 112 -29.01 34.93 15.74
CA GLU A 112 -30.00 34.07 16.38
C GLU A 112 -31.39 34.54 15.97
N GLU A 113 -31.75 34.40 14.68
CA GLU A 113 -33.15 34.50 14.24
C GLU A 113 -33.35 33.90 12.84
N ASN A 114 -33.21 32.58 12.68
CA ASN A 114 -33.85 31.86 11.56
C ASN A 114 -33.88 30.33 11.75
N ALA A 115 -34.39 29.88 12.89
CA ALA A 115 -34.53 28.46 13.19
C ALA A 115 -35.91 28.08 13.75
N GLN A 116 -37.00 28.59 13.17
CA GLN A 116 -38.36 28.12 13.50
C GLN A 116 -39.31 28.21 12.29
N LYS A 117 -39.06 27.45 11.21
CA LYS A 117 -40.14 27.14 10.24
C LYS A 117 -39.96 25.88 9.39
N GLU A 118 -39.34 24.83 9.93
CA GLU A 118 -39.19 23.56 9.20
C GLU A 118 -39.37 22.31 10.08
N LYS A 119 -40.28 22.38 11.06
CA LYS A 119 -40.72 21.23 11.85
C LYS A 119 -42.22 21.02 11.65
N ALA A 120 -42.61 20.40 10.54
CA ALA A 120 -43.93 19.80 10.41
C ALA A 120 -44.00 18.55 9.51
N ASP A 121 -43.06 18.31 8.58
CA ASP A 121 -43.19 17.18 7.61
C ASP A 121 -42.14 16.06 7.72
N SER A 122 -41.26 16.05 8.74
CA SER A 122 -40.22 15.02 8.91
C SER A 122 -40.52 14.00 10.02
N LYS A 123 -41.78 13.54 10.13
CA LYS A 123 -42.16 12.56 11.17
C LYS A 123 -42.76 11.26 10.64
N THR A 124 -42.70 11.03 9.32
CA THR A 124 -43.25 9.80 8.71
C THR A 124 -42.19 8.96 7.99
N SER A 125 -40.96 9.45 7.79
CA SER A 125 -39.89 8.68 7.12
C SER A 125 -38.86 8.02 8.06
N SER A 126 -38.95 8.22 9.38
CA SER A 126 -38.01 7.63 10.34
C SER A 126 -38.35 6.17 10.68
N ASP A 127 -39.64 5.84 10.78
CA ASP A 127 -40.08 4.52 11.20
C ASP A 127 -39.87 3.44 10.12
N GLU A 128 -39.81 3.85 8.84
CA GLU A 128 -39.57 2.94 7.72
C GLU A 128 -38.08 2.59 7.57
N SER A 129 -37.17 3.52 7.90
CA SER A 129 -35.72 3.29 7.88
C SER A 129 -35.25 2.41 9.04
N GLU A 130 -35.92 2.44 10.18
CA GLU A 130 -35.55 1.62 11.35
C GLU A 130 -35.97 0.16 11.16
N LYS A 131 -37.12 -0.06 10.51
CA LYS A 131 -37.60 -1.40 10.15
C LYS A 131 -36.71 -2.07 9.09
N GLN A 132 -36.23 -1.30 8.11
CA GLN A 132 -35.32 -1.81 7.08
C GLN A 132 -33.92 -2.14 7.63
N ALA A 133 -33.50 -1.47 8.71
CA ALA A 133 -32.24 -1.77 9.39
C ALA A 133 -32.33 -3.04 10.26
N GLN A 134 -33.48 -3.32 10.87
CA GLN A 134 -33.71 -4.57 11.59
C GLN A 134 -33.75 -5.79 10.67
N ASP A 135 -34.47 -5.70 9.55
CA ASP A 135 -34.55 -6.81 8.58
C ASP A 135 -33.17 -7.19 8.02
N LEU A 136 -32.28 -6.21 7.79
CA LEU A 136 -30.89 -6.45 7.35
C LEU A 136 -30.01 -7.06 8.45
N SER A 137 -30.27 -6.77 9.73
CA SER A 137 -29.50 -7.34 10.83
C SER A 137 -29.79 -8.83 10.99
N ASP A 138 -31.06 -9.22 10.91
CA ASP A 138 -31.49 -10.61 11.03
C ASP A 138 -30.97 -11.47 9.87
N GLU A 139 -30.83 -10.90 8.66
CA GLU A 139 -30.27 -11.59 7.50
C GLU A 139 -28.75 -11.81 7.62
N ILE A 140 -28.03 -10.88 8.27
CA ILE A 140 -26.59 -11.01 8.54
C ILE A 140 -26.32 -12.09 9.58
N ASP A 141 -27.11 -12.15 10.65
CA ASP A 141 -26.92 -13.17 11.70
C ASP A 141 -27.21 -14.57 11.17
N LYS A 142 -28.23 -14.71 10.30
CA LYS A 142 -28.52 -15.98 9.61
C LYS A 142 -27.41 -16.41 8.65
N ALA A 143 -26.79 -15.47 7.92
CA ALA A 143 -25.66 -15.76 7.05
C ALA A 143 -24.40 -16.16 7.83
N ALA A 144 -24.19 -15.60 9.03
CA ALA A 144 -23.07 -15.96 9.89
C ALA A 144 -23.20 -17.41 10.41
N GLU A 145 -24.41 -17.83 10.80
CA GLU A 145 -24.68 -19.20 11.27
C GLU A 145 -24.47 -20.25 10.15
N GLU A 146 -24.79 -19.90 8.90
CA GLU A 146 -24.56 -20.77 7.73
C GLU A 146 -23.06 -20.95 7.43
N ILE A 147 -22.25 -19.90 7.59
CA ILE A 147 -20.79 -19.96 7.41
C ILE A 147 -20.13 -20.84 8.48
N ASP A 148 -20.54 -20.72 9.75
CA ASP A 148 -20.01 -21.56 10.84
C ASP A 148 -20.38 -23.03 10.65
N SER A 149 -21.57 -23.33 10.13
CA SER A 149 -21.97 -24.70 9.76
C SER A 149 -21.11 -25.26 8.63
N GLN A 150 -20.83 -24.48 7.58
CA GLN A 150 -19.98 -24.92 6.46
C GLN A 150 -18.52 -25.13 6.90
N ALA A 151 -18.02 -24.28 7.81
CA ALA A 151 -16.68 -24.42 8.37
C ALA A 151 -16.54 -25.71 9.21
N ALA A 152 -17.56 -26.05 10.00
CA ALA A 152 -17.57 -27.30 10.77
C ALA A 152 -17.57 -28.54 9.85
N GLU A 153 -18.34 -28.52 8.75
CA GLU A 153 -18.37 -29.61 7.78
C GLU A 153 -17.03 -29.77 7.04
N ALA A 154 -16.37 -28.67 6.68
CA ALA A 154 -15.05 -28.71 6.04
C ALA A 154 -13.96 -29.28 6.97
N VAL A 155 -14.02 -28.99 8.27
CA VAL A 155 -13.10 -29.57 9.27
C VAL A 155 -13.34 -31.07 9.42
N GLU A 156 -14.59 -31.54 9.41
CA GLU A 156 -14.90 -32.97 9.45
C GLU A 156 -14.41 -33.72 8.19
N GLN A 157 -14.45 -33.07 7.02
CA GLN A 157 -13.89 -33.65 5.78
C GLN A 157 -12.35 -33.76 5.82
N LEU A 158 -11.67 -32.80 6.44
CA LEU A 158 -10.22 -32.84 6.63
C LEU A 158 -9.79 -33.94 7.60
N ASP A 159 -10.52 -34.13 8.71
CA ASP A 159 -10.20 -35.18 9.69
C ASP A 159 -10.41 -36.59 9.10
N LYS A 160 -11.38 -36.76 8.19
CA LYS A 160 -11.56 -38.00 7.40
C LYS A 160 -10.45 -38.25 6.37
N LEU A 161 -9.80 -37.18 5.87
CA LEU A 161 -8.65 -37.28 4.97
C LEU A 161 -7.35 -37.60 5.73
N GLU A 162 -7.22 -37.13 6.97
CA GLU A 162 -6.04 -37.34 7.81
C GLU A 162 -6.03 -38.73 8.48
N THR A 163 -7.20 -39.32 8.73
CA THR A 163 -7.33 -40.64 9.38
C THR A 163 -7.36 -41.83 8.41
N GLY A 164 -7.19 -41.61 7.09
CA GLY A 164 -7.67 -42.56 6.08
C GLY A 164 -6.82 -42.87 4.85
N GLN A 165 -5.48 -42.80 4.86
CA GLN A 165 -4.62 -43.67 4.01
C GLN A 165 -3.13 -43.44 4.28
N THR A 166 -2.49 -44.45 4.86
CA THR A 166 -1.04 -44.60 4.96
C THR A 166 -0.38 -44.48 3.59
N THR A 167 0.52 -43.51 3.44
CA THR A 167 1.32 -43.18 2.26
C THR A 167 2.42 -44.19 1.91
N ASP A 168 2.45 -45.36 2.55
CA ASP A 168 3.53 -46.34 2.39
C ASP A 168 3.37 -47.29 1.18
N SER A 169 2.45 -47.03 0.25
CA SER A 169 2.22 -47.94 -0.90
C SER A 169 2.04 -47.27 -2.27
N ILE A 170 2.20 -45.95 -2.37
CA ILE A 170 2.06 -45.23 -3.65
C ILE A 170 3.41 -44.84 -4.28
N GLU A 171 4.48 -44.71 -3.49
CA GLU A 171 5.80 -44.37 -4.05
C GLU A 171 6.52 -45.55 -4.75
N GLU A 172 6.20 -46.81 -4.46
CA GLU A 172 6.89 -47.95 -5.07
C GLU A 172 6.40 -48.26 -6.51
N LYS A 173 5.15 -47.89 -6.86
CA LYS A 173 4.61 -48.13 -8.21
C LYS A 173 4.85 -47.01 -9.22
N ALA A 174 5.24 -45.82 -8.79
CA ALA A 174 5.56 -44.71 -9.69
C ALA A 174 7.01 -44.75 -10.18
N VAL A 175 7.94 -45.27 -9.36
CA VAL A 175 9.37 -45.35 -9.71
C VAL A 175 9.66 -46.51 -10.67
N GLU A 176 8.96 -47.64 -10.57
CA GLU A 176 9.15 -48.78 -11.49
C GLU A 176 8.60 -48.51 -12.91
N LYS A 177 7.64 -47.59 -13.06
CA LYS A 177 7.07 -47.22 -14.37
C LYS A 177 7.91 -46.19 -15.13
N ALA A 178 8.71 -45.38 -14.43
CA ALA A 178 9.63 -44.42 -15.04
C ALA A 178 10.93 -45.08 -15.56
N ALA A 179 11.40 -46.15 -14.90
CA ALA A 179 12.64 -46.84 -15.30
C ALA A 179 12.48 -47.74 -16.55
N LYS A 180 11.26 -48.08 -16.96
CA LYS A 180 10.99 -48.96 -18.12
C LYS A 180 10.70 -48.23 -19.45
N THR A 181 10.74 -46.90 -19.46
CA THR A 181 10.42 -46.09 -20.66
C THR A 181 11.64 -45.37 -21.24
N SER A 182 12.87 -45.64 -20.76
CA SER A 182 14.08 -44.93 -21.22
C SER A 182 15.14 -45.78 -21.94
N GLU A 183 14.85 -47.04 -22.30
CA GLU A 183 15.85 -47.92 -22.94
C GLU A 183 15.40 -48.59 -24.25
N MET A 184 14.35 -48.11 -24.91
CA MET A 184 13.99 -48.60 -26.24
C MET A 184 13.54 -47.43 -27.12
N GLU A 185 14.18 -47.32 -28.30
CA GLU A 185 14.11 -46.22 -29.28
C GLU A 185 15.09 -45.06 -28.95
N LEU A 186 16.08 -44.70 -29.76
CA LEU A 186 16.23 -44.86 -31.19
C LEU A 186 17.70 -44.57 -31.59
N GLU A 187 18.50 -45.62 -31.75
CA GLU A 187 19.66 -45.57 -32.65
C GLU A 187 19.16 -45.75 -34.09
N ALA A 188 19.82 -45.08 -35.04
CA ALA A 188 19.66 -45.16 -36.49
C ALA A 188 18.50 -44.36 -37.14
N ASN A 189 18.80 -43.13 -37.57
CA ASN A 189 19.05 -42.84 -38.99
C ASN A 189 19.45 -41.38 -39.18
N LEU A 190 20.69 -41.19 -39.64
CA LEU A 190 21.25 -39.92 -40.06
C LEU A 190 21.11 -39.85 -41.60
N PRO A 191 20.23 -39.02 -42.17
CA PRO A 191 20.38 -38.57 -43.54
C PRO A 191 21.25 -37.31 -43.55
N ASP A 192 22.50 -37.51 -43.95
CA ASP A 192 23.33 -36.49 -44.57
C ASP A 192 22.65 -35.99 -45.86
N GLU A 193 22.83 -34.70 -46.13
CA GLU A 193 22.40 -33.97 -47.34
C GLU A 193 20.91 -33.67 -47.53
N LEU A 194 20.52 -32.44 -47.15
CA LEU A 194 19.72 -31.59 -48.04
C LEU A 194 19.90 -30.11 -47.70
N SER A 195 20.68 -29.46 -48.55
CA SER A 195 20.62 -28.04 -48.87
C SER A 195 19.18 -27.55 -49.01
N SER A 196 18.83 -26.45 -48.33
CA SER A 196 17.70 -25.58 -48.72
C SER A 196 17.79 -24.24 -48.00
N GLU A 197 18.54 -23.32 -48.59
CA GLU A 197 18.56 -21.86 -48.38
C GLU A 197 17.20 -21.16 -48.66
N GLU A 198 16.06 -21.84 -48.54
CA GLU A 198 14.78 -21.39 -49.11
C GLU A 198 13.60 -21.36 -48.12
N GLN A 199 13.88 -21.05 -46.84
CA GLN A 199 12.83 -20.89 -45.80
C GLN A 199 13.00 -19.62 -44.95
N MET A 200 13.38 -18.49 -45.56
CA MET A 200 13.33 -17.15 -44.93
C MET A 200 12.33 -16.21 -45.64
N LYS A 201 11.11 -16.68 -45.91
CA LYS A 201 10.09 -15.83 -46.54
C LYS A 201 8.70 -16.11 -45.97
N GLY A 202 8.48 -15.64 -44.75
CA GLY A 202 7.18 -15.69 -44.11
C GLY A 202 7.25 -15.70 -42.59
N GLU A 203 8.05 -14.81 -41.98
CA GLU A 203 7.67 -14.34 -40.64
C GLU A 203 6.36 -13.57 -40.84
N GLU A 204 5.25 -14.28 -40.71
CA GLU A 204 3.91 -13.74 -40.64
C GLU A 204 3.89 -12.81 -39.42
N GLU A 205 4.03 -11.50 -39.68
CA GLU A 205 4.00 -10.47 -38.64
C GLU A 205 2.76 -10.70 -37.77
N ALA A 206 3.00 -11.11 -36.52
CA ALA A 206 1.93 -11.39 -35.59
C ALA A 206 0.99 -10.16 -35.54
N PRO A 207 -0.33 -10.37 -35.61
CA PRO A 207 -1.30 -9.27 -35.70
C PRO A 207 -1.08 -8.32 -34.54
N GLN A 208 -0.74 -7.07 -34.86
CA GLN A 208 -0.49 -6.06 -33.84
C GLN A 208 -1.75 -5.86 -33.00
N PRO A 209 -1.62 -5.76 -31.66
CA PRO A 209 -2.78 -5.59 -30.79
C PRO A 209 -3.51 -4.29 -31.13
N ALA A 210 -4.84 -4.35 -31.21
CA ALA A 210 -5.69 -3.23 -31.61
C ALA A 210 -5.62 -1.98 -30.70
N TRP A 211 -4.98 -2.10 -29.54
CA TRP A 211 -4.72 -0.98 -28.64
C TRP A 211 -3.30 -1.08 -28.06
N GLN A 212 -2.58 0.04 -28.10
CA GLN A 212 -1.25 0.19 -27.51
C GLN A 212 -1.22 1.46 -26.66
N LEU A 213 -0.74 1.35 -25.43
CA LEU A 213 -0.55 2.49 -24.54
C LEU A 213 0.84 3.07 -24.78
N SER A 214 0.93 4.37 -25.08
CA SER A 214 2.22 5.05 -25.22
C SER A 214 2.96 5.07 -23.87
N PHE A 215 4.28 4.81 -23.91
CA PHE A 215 5.15 4.83 -22.75
C PHE A 215 5.02 6.11 -21.91
N GLU A 216 4.95 7.29 -22.55
CA GLU A 216 4.81 8.59 -21.85
C GLU A 216 3.55 8.66 -21.00
N LYS A 217 2.44 8.13 -21.54
CA LYS A 217 1.17 8.09 -20.83
C LYS A 217 1.24 7.10 -19.68
N ALA A 218 1.85 5.93 -19.91
CA ALA A 218 2.04 4.94 -18.86
C ALA A 218 2.88 5.48 -17.70
N GLU A 219 3.97 6.20 -17.99
CA GLU A 219 4.82 6.85 -16.98
C GLU A 219 4.04 7.89 -16.16
N VAL A 220 3.31 8.78 -16.82
CA VAL A 220 2.51 9.81 -16.12
C VAL A 220 1.45 9.17 -15.23
N ILE A 221 0.72 8.17 -15.74
CA ILE A 221 -0.32 7.47 -14.96
C ILE A 221 0.32 6.72 -13.79
N LEU A 222 1.47 6.06 -14.00
CA LEU A 222 2.17 5.33 -12.94
C LEU A 222 2.65 6.27 -11.85
N ASN A 223 3.30 7.38 -12.20
CA ASN A 223 3.77 8.39 -11.25
C ASN A 223 2.61 9.01 -10.46
N LEU A 224 1.51 9.35 -11.15
CA LEU A 224 0.31 9.86 -10.50
C LEU A 224 -0.29 8.83 -9.55
N SER A 225 -0.44 7.58 -10.00
CA SER A 225 -1.01 6.50 -9.18
C SER A 225 -0.16 6.22 -7.95
N ASN A 226 1.15 6.11 -8.11
CA ASN A 226 2.10 5.94 -7.00
C ASN A 226 2.01 7.09 -5.99
N GLY A 227 1.92 8.33 -6.45
CA GLY A 227 1.72 9.49 -5.60
C GLY A 227 0.40 9.41 -4.82
N VAL A 228 -0.70 9.09 -5.51
CA VAL A 228 -2.03 8.93 -4.90
C VAL A 228 -2.02 7.83 -3.84
N VAL A 229 -1.44 6.66 -4.13
CA VAL A 229 -1.31 5.56 -3.15
C VAL A 229 -0.48 5.99 -1.96
N PHE A 230 0.69 6.61 -2.18
CA PHE A 230 1.57 7.05 -1.11
C PHE A 230 0.87 8.02 -0.15
N PHE A 231 0.28 9.09 -0.69
CA PHE A 231 -0.43 10.07 0.12
C PHE A 231 -1.65 9.45 0.82
N SER A 232 -2.39 8.58 0.15
CA SER A 232 -3.55 7.91 0.75
C SER A 232 -3.15 6.99 1.90
N LEU A 233 -2.08 6.20 1.76
CA LEU A 233 -1.55 5.37 2.85
C LEU A 233 -1.04 6.23 4.01
N LEU A 234 -0.39 7.36 3.72
CA LEU A 234 0.08 8.30 4.74
C LEU A 234 -1.10 8.90 5.54
N PHE A 235 -2.11 9.41 4.84
CA PHE A 235 -3.31 9.95 5.49
C PHE A 235 -4.12 8.88 6.22
N PHE A 236 -4.17 7.66 5.69
CA PHE A 236 -4.76 6.51 6.37
C PHE A 236 -4.04 6.21 7.70
N ALA A 237 -2.71 6.13 7.70
CA ALA A 237 -1.91 5.92 8.90
C ALA A 237 -2.07 7.06 9.92
N MET A 238 -2.07 8.32 9.46
CA MET A 238 -2.33 9.49 10.30
C MET A 238 -3.73 9.45 10.93
N THR A 239 -4.74 9.00 10.20
CA THR A 239 -6.10 8.85 10.71
C THR A 239 -6.20 7.76 11.78
N CYS A 240 -5.46 6.65 11.62
CA CYS A 240 -5.33 5.63 12.66
C CYS A 240 -4.62 6.16 13.92
N MET A 241 -3.58 6.97 13.75
CA MET A 241 -2.90 7.64 14.87
C MET A 241 -3.83 8.60 15.62
N MET A 242 -4.57 9.46 14.90
CA MET A 242 -5.56 10.35 15.52
C MET A 242 -6.66 9.57 16.25
N SER A 243 -7.12 8.46 15.69
CA SER A 243 -8.08 7.55 16.36
C SER A 243 -7.52 6.99 17.68
N THR A 244 -6.21 6.75 17.73
CA THR A 244 -5.52 6.30 18.95
C THR A 244 -5.45 7.43 19.97
N CYS A 245 -5.10 8.65 19.56
CA CYS A 245 -5.11 9.82 20.44
C CYS A 245 -6.49 10.05 21.05
N VAL A 246 -7.56 10.02 20.24
CA VAL A 246 -8.94 10.13 20.73
C VAL A 246 -9.28 9.01 21.71
N SER A 247 -8.86 7.77 21.43
CA SER A 247 -9.08 6.63 22.32
C SER A 247 -8.43 6.82 23.69
N VAL A 248 -7.20 7.30 23.71
CA VAL A 248 -6.45 7.57 24.95
C VAL A 248 -7.08 8.72 25.71
N SER A 249 -7.39 9.84 25.03
CA SER A 249 -7.99 11.03 25.66
C SER A 249 -9.36 10.75 26.27
N ALA A 250 -10.20 9.94 25.61
CA ALA A 250 -11.53 9.61 26.09
C ALA A 250 -11.59 8.31 26.91
N ASN A 251 -10.45 7.67 27.20
CA ASN A 251 -10.35 6.37 27.89
C ASN A 251 -11.25 5.28 27.27
N LEU A 252 -11.35 5.30 25.94
CA LEU A 252 -12.11 4.33 25.17
C LEU A 252 -11.31 3.03 25.14
N GLY A 253 -11.92 1.93 25.60
CA GLY A 253 -11.26 0.62 25.61
C GLY A 253 -10.85 0.16 24.21
N GLY A 254 -10.18 -1.00 24.13
CA GLY A 254 -9.74 -1.56 22.84
C GLY A 254 -8.43 -0.96 22.30
N MET A 255 -7.64 -0.31 23.18
CA MET A 255 -6.34 0.27 22.84
C MET A 255 -5.41 -0.70 22.10
N SER A 256 -5.38 -1.98 22.48
CA SER A 256 -4.55 -2.99 21.82
C SER A 256 -4.87 -3.11 20.32
N LYS A 257 -6.16 -3.12 19.95
CA LYS A 257 -6.58 -3.29 18.54
C LYS A 257 -6.27 -2.04 17.71
N ILE A 258 -6.49 -0.84 18.25
CA ILE A 258 -6.17 0.38 17.51
C ILE A 258 -4.65 0.58 17.37
N THR A 259 -3.85 0.24 18.40
CA THR A 259 -2.39 0.26 18.30
C THR A 259 -1.89 -0.72 17.25
N SER A 260 -2.42 -1.95 17.18
CA SER A 260 -2.10 -2.88 16.10
C SER A 260 -2.47 -2.33 14.72
N ALA A 261 -3.63 -1.67 14.59
CA ALA A 261 -4.02 -1.02 13.34
C ALA A 261 -3.03 0.07 12.90
N VAL A 262 -2.55 0.89 13.84
CA VAL A 262 -1.50 1.89 13.61
C VAL A 262 -0.20 1.23 13.16
N LEU A 263 0.24 0.17 13.82
CA LEU A 263 1.47 -0.54 13.47
C LEU A 263 1.40 -1.13 12.07
N PHE A 264 0.29 -1.79 11.71
CA PHE A 264 0.11 -2.32 10.36
C PHE A 264 0.02 -1.23 9.29
N ALA A 265 -0.68 -0.12 9.56
CA ALA A 265 -0.74 1.02 8.65
C ALA A 265 0.63 1.68 8.46
N GLY A 266 1.41 1.86 9.53
CA GLY A 266 2.76 2.38 9.48
C GLY A 266 3.72 1.46 8.71
N ALA A 267 3.63 0.15 8.97
CA ALA A 267 4.39 -0.85 8.21
C ALA A 267 4.04 -0.83 6.72
N ALA A 268 2.76 -0.69 6.36
CA ALA A 268 2.34 -0.56 4.96
C ALA A 268 2.99 0.68 4.28
N VAL A 269 3.04 1.83 4.96
CA VAL A 269 3.73 3.04 4.45
C VAL A 269 5.22 2.77 4.27
N VAL A 270 5.87 2.15 5.26
CA VAL A 270 7.30 1.80 5.21
C VAL A 270 7.60 0.88 4.03
N PHE A 271 6.87 -0.22 3.83
CA PHE A 271 7.12 -1.15 2.72
C PHE A 271 6.75 -0.57 1.35
N PHE A 272 5.80 0.37 1.30
CA PHE A 272 5.46 1.06 0.05
C PHE A 272 6.55 2.05 -0.38
N PHE A 273 7.21 2.71 0.59
CA PHE A 273 8.18 3.76 0.33
C PHE A 273 9.39 3.26 -0.50
N PRO A 274 9.84 4.00 -1.54
CA PRO A 274 10.97 3.60 -2.38
C PRO A 274 12.31 3.87 -1.66
N TRP A 275 12.73 2.94 -0.79
CA TRP A 275 14.00 3.04 -0.06
C TRP A 275 15.25 3.18 -0.95
N GLN A 276 15.13 2.79 -2.23
CA GLN A 276 16.19 2.89 -3.23
C GLN A 276 16.65 4.33 -3.52
N ILE A 277 15.78 5.32 -3.32
CA ILE A 277 16.11 6.74 -3.59
C ILE A 277 17.06 7.28 -2.50
N PRO A 278 16.73 7.20 -1.20
CA PRO A 278 17.63 7.68 -0.15
C PRO A 278 18.82 6.74 0.11
N PHE A 279 18.68 5.44 -0.17
CA PHE A 279 19.71 4.44 0.14
C PHE A 279 20.10 3.65 -1.09
N SER A 280 20.76 4.31 -2.05
CA SER A 280 21.22 3.67 -3.28
C SER A 280 22.17 2.49 -3.07
N GLU A 281 22.81 2.42 -1.90
CA GLU A 281 23.70 1.31 -1.52
C GLU A 281 22.96 0.09 -0.96
N LEU A 282 21.72 0.26 -0.50
CA LEU A 282 20.90 -0.85 0.00
C LEU A 282 20.01 -1.39 -1.12
N TYR A 283 20.12 -2.70 -1.37
CA TYR A 283 19.25 -3.44 -2.29
C TYR A 283 17.80 -3.60 -1.82
N ILE A 284 17.39 -2.89 -0.76
CA ILE A 284 16.02 -2.97 -0.23
C ILE A 284 15.13 -2.12 -1.13
N ALA A 285 14.33 -2.80 -1.91
CA ALA A 285 13.39 -2.16 -2.81
C ALA A 285 12.03 -1.97 -2.15
N GLY A 286 11.41 -0.80 -2.34
CA GLY A 286 10.02 -0.56 -1.97
C GLY A 286 9.04 -1.15 -2.98
N ALA A 287 7.75 -1.20 -2.62
CA ALA A 287 6.67 -1.62 -3.51
C ALA A 287 6.30 -0.56 -4.58
N MET A 288 6.75 0.70 -4.42
CA MET A 288 6.53 1.75 -5.41
C MET A 288 7.27 1.41 -6.72
N TYR A 289 6.54 1.45 -7.83
CA TYR A 289 7.08 1.19 -9.16
C TYR A 289 7.79 2.43 -9.72
N LEU A 290 9.03 2.31 -10.19
CA LEU A 290 9.68 3.39 -10.90
C LEU A 290 9.47 3.23 -12.42
N PRO A 291 9.35 4.32 -13.20
CA PRO A 291 9.26 4.23 -14.66
C PRO A 291 10.43 3.47 -15.29
N LYS A 292 11.62 3.55 -14.66
CA LYS A 292 12.83 2.80 -15.06
C LYS A 292 12.65 1.28 -14.97
N ASP A 293 11.79 0.80 -14.08
CA ASP A 293 11.53 -0.62 -13.90
C ASP A 293 10.76 -1.20 -15.11
N ILE A 294 9.95 -0.37 -15.81
CA ILE A 294 9.23 -0.77 -17.04
C ILE A 294 10.23 -1.22 -18.11
N ALA A 295 11.34 -0.49 -18.27
CA ALA A 295 12.38 -0.79 -19.23
C ALA A 295 13.11 -2.12 -18.95
N VAL A 296 13.18 -2.53 -17.68
CA VAL A 296 13.82 -3.79 -17.28
C VAL A 296 12.97 -4.98 -17.71
N PHE A 297 11.63 -4.85 -17.68
CA PHE A 297 10.72 -5.92 -18.11
C PHE A 297 10.84 -6.25 -19.59
N GLU A 298 11.15 -5.27 -20.45
CA GLU A 298 11.40 -5.52 -21.88
C GLU A 298 12.62 -6.43 -22.10
N LYS A 299 13.59 -6.37 -21.19
CA LYS A 299 14.82 -7.16 -21.26
C LYS A 299 14.74 -8.51 -20.53
N ILE A 300 13.60 -8.86 -19.93
CA ILE A 300 13.45 -10.08 -19.13
C ILE A 300 13.86 -11.34 -19.89
N ALA A 301 13.63 -11.40 -21.21
CA ALA A 301 14.02 -12.55 -22.02
C ALA A 301 15.55 -12.82 -22.00
N SER A 302 16.35 -11.83 -21.64
CA SER A 302 17.81 -11.92 -21.52
C SER A 302 18.31 -12.03 -20.07
N LEU A 303 17.45 -11.86 -19.07
CA LEU A 303 17.84 -11.90 -17.65
C LEU A 303 17.94 -13.34 -17.13
N SER A 304 18.74 -13.52 -16.08
CA SER A 304 18.80 -14.80 -15.39
C SER A 304 17.46 -15.10 -14.71
N TRP A 305 17.09 -16.38 -14.60
CA TRP A 305 15.84 -16.79 -13.94
C TRP A 305 15.76 -16.33 -12.47
N ILE A 306 16.91 -16.17 -11.80
CA ILE A 306 16.99 -15.67 -10.41
C ILE A 306 16.55 -14.21 -10.36
N ASP A 307 17.01 -13.37 -11.29
CA ASP A 307 16.62 -11.95 -11.35
C ASP A 307 15.12 -11.80 -11.64
N VAL A 308 14.57 -12.69 -12.47
CA VAL A 308 13.13 -12.73 -12.76
C VAL A 308 12.33 -13.08 -11.50
N ILE A 309 12.78 -14.05 -10.70
CA ILE A 309 12.12 -14.41 -9.44
C ILE A 309 12.21 -13.26 -8.44
N ILE A 310 13.39 -12.69 -8.24
CA ILE A 310 13.60 -11.57 -7.29
C ILE A 310 12.76 -10.36 -7.72
N GLY A 311 12.75 -10.03 -9.01
CA GLY A 311 11.91 -9.00 -9.59
C GLY A 311 10.44 -9.30 -9.33
N SER A 312 9.96 -10.50 -9.65
CA SER A 312 8.56 -10.90 -9.44
C SER A 312 8.16 -10.85 -7.98
N LEU A 313 9.01 -11.31 -7.06
CA LEU A 313 8.77 -11.28 -5.62
C LEU A 313 8.72 -9.83 -5.10
N ARG A 314 9.57 -8.94 -5.63
CA ARG A 314 9.50 -7.51 -5.32
C ARG A 314 8.16 -6.92 -5.78
N TYR A 315 7.82 -7.05 -7.05
CA TYR A 315 6.68 -6.34 -7.62
C TYR A 315 5.33 -6.93 -7.19
N ALA A 316 5.17 -8.24 -7.24
CA ALA A 316 3.94 -8.89 -6.82
C ALA A 316 3.91 -9.13 -5.30
N GLY A 317 5.02 -9.58 -4.72
CA GLY A 317 5.08 -9.95 -3.31
C GLY A 317 5.04 -8.75 -2.36
N LEU A 318 5.83 -7.68 -2.59
CA LEU A 318 5.75 -6.49 -1.73
C LEU A 318 4.43 -5.73 -1.93
N TRP A 319 3.91 -5.69 -3.15
CA TRP A 319 2.58 -5.13 -3.41
C TRP A 319 1.51 -5.87 -2.61
N LEU A 320 1.52 -7.21 -2.67
CA LEU A 320 0.56 -8.05 -1.94
C LEU A 320 0.75 -7.89 -0.43
N LEU A 321 1.99 -7.78 0.04
CA LEU A 321 2.31 -7.52 1.44
C LEU A 321 1.72 -6.18 1.92
N VAL A 322 1.93 -5.10 1.16
CA VAL A 322 1.35 -3.77 1.48
C VAL A 322 -0.17 -3.85 1.49
N PHE A 323 -0.78 -4.53 0.52
CA PHE A 323 -2.22 -4.76 0.45
C PHE A 323 -2.74 -5.49 1.70
N VAL A 324 -2.14 -6.62 2.06
CA VAL A 324 -2.52 -7.41 3.25
C VAL A 324 -2.36 -6.61 4.53
N LEU A 325 -1.26 -5.87 4.69
CA LEU A 325 -1.04 -4.99 5.85
C LEU A 325 -2.12 -3.91 5.95
N ALA A 326 -2.51 -3.28 4.83
CA ALA A 326 -3.59 -2.29 4.81
C ALA A 326 -4.94 -2.92 5.19
N VAL A 327 -5.25 -4.12 4.69
CA VAL A 327 -6.48 -4.85 5.06
C VAL A 327 -6.49 -5.20 6.56
N PHE A 328 -5.39 -5.72 7.11
CA PHE A 328 -5.30 -6.01 8.55
C PHE A 328 -5.39 -4.75 9.40
N ALA A 329 -4.80 -3.64 8.97
CA ALA A 329 -4.99 -2.35 9.64
C ALA A 329 -6.48 -1.97 9.69
N GLN A 330 -7.18 -2.10 8.55
CA GLN A 330 -8.59 -1.78 8.44
C GLN A 330 -9.50 -2.70 9.29
N ILE A 331 -9.27 -4.01 9.27
CA ILE A 331 -10.03 -4.98 10.09
C ILE A 331 -9.88 -4.67 11.59
N ASN A 332 -8.65 -4.40 12.04
CA ASN A 332 -8.39 -4.07 13.44
C ASN A 332 -9.03 -2.73 13.83
N ALA A 333 -9.02 -1.74 12.93
CA ALA A 333 -9.65 -0.46 13.16
C ALA A 333 -11.19 -0.55 13.20
N CYS A 334 -11.80 -1.40 12.37
CA CYS A 334 -13.23 -1.71 12.44
C CYS A 334 -13.59 -2.45 13.74
N THR A 335 -12.75 -3.40 14.17
CA THR A 335 -12.94 -4.13 15.43
C THR A 335 -12.89 -3.20 16.63
N TRP A 336 -11.95 -2.24 16.63
CA TRP A 336 -11.89 -1.18 17.64
C TRP A 336 -13.19 -0.37 17.68
N LYS A 337 -13.72 0.08 16.53
CA LYS A 337 -15.00 0.81 16.47
C LYS A 337 -16.14 0.02 17.12
N LYS A 338 -16.26 -1.28 16.81
CA LYS A 338 -17.26 -2.16 17.41
C LYS A 338 -17.12 -2.21 18.94
N GLN A 339 -15.90 -2.33 19.46
CA GLN A 339 -15.64 -2.34 20.91
C GLN A 339 -15.98 -1.00 21.57
N VAL A 340 -15.64 0.12 20.93
CA VAL A 340 -15.96 1.47 21.41
C VAL A 340 -17.46 1.69 21.45
N SER A 341 -18.18 1.32 20.38
CA SER A 341 -19.64 1.45 20.32
C SER A 341 -20.36 0.61 21.39
N LYS A 342 -19.93 -0.64 21.60
CA LYS A 342 -20.45 -1.51 22.68
C LYS A 342 -20.27 -0.88 24.06
N ARG A 343 -19.11 -0.26 24.34
CA ARG A 343 -18.84 0.38 25.63
C ARG A 343 -19.63 1.67 25.86
N MET A 344 -20.05 2.33 24.79
CA MET A 344 -20.85 3.55 24.88
C MET A 344 -22.36 3.28 24.99
N GLY A 345 -22.78 2.01 24.93
CA GLY A 345 -24.20 1.63 25.01
C GLY A 345 -25.02 2.05 23.80
N LEU A 346 -24.37 2.46 22.69
CA LEU A 346 -25.04 2.84 21.45
C LEU A 346 -25.61 1.65 20.69
N ILE A 347 -25.03 0.47 20.91
CA ILE A 347 -25.55 -0.81 20.42
C ILE A 347 -25.93 -1.59 21.67
N SER A 348 -27.21 -1.51 22.07
CA SER A 348 -27.79 -2.56 22.92
C SER A 348 -27.87 -3.80 22.04
N GLY A 349 -27.10 -4.82 22.43
CA GLY A 349 -27.14 -6.11 21.76
C GLY A 349 -28.47 -6.81 21.94
#